data_AF-A0A6P2AWF2-F1
#
_entry.id   AF-A0A6P2AWF2-F1
#
_cell.length_a   1.000
_cell.length_b   1.000
_cell.length_c   1.000
_cell.angle_alpha   90.00
_cell.angle_beta   90.00
_cell.angle_gamma   90.00
#
_symmetry.space_group_name_H-M   'P 1'
#
loop_
_entity.id
_entity.type
_entity.pdbx_description
1 polymer ?
#
loop_
_entity_poly.entity_id
_entity_poly.type
_entity_poly.pdbx_seq_one_letter_code
_entity_poly.pdbx_strand_id
1 'polypeptide(L)'
;VWRRKPHQAKFFSREHFGKLYNSIFTEQLNGAQVVIAVQLYRIAENRRKRPEPTDPDFVRYASCFIAMQMGRKLLDDMSVRMEAVTHQNFQLTQQLIEQNGEDYFNNSAQDIQQALRDLYGKQEISLQQLSATFRRGDLISRLQ
;
A
#
# COMPACT_ATOMS: atom_id res chain seq x y z
N VAL A 1 -0.97 4.72 1.96
CA VAL A 1 -1.94 3.79 2.58
C VAL A 1 -3.37 4.24 2.28
N TRP A 2 -3.93 5.24 2.99
CA TRP A 2 -5.38 5.52 2.94
C TRP A 2 -5.95 6.21 1.69
N ARG A 3 -5.16 7.06 1.01
CA ARG A 3 -5.68 8.01 0.00
C ARG A 3 -5.73 7.50 -1.44
N ARG A 4 -5.55 6.20 -1.67
CA ARG A 4 -5.54 5.56 -3.01
C ARG A 4 -4.63 6.24 -4.06
N LYS A 5 -3.55 6.88 -3.61
CA LYS A 5 -2.56 7.57 -4.47
C LYS A 5 -1.13 7.02 -4.27
N PRO A 6 -0.89 5.69 -4.37
CA PRO A 6 0.41 5.10 -4.06
C PRO A 6 1.51 5.54 -5.04
N HIS A 7 1.17 5.74 -6.31
CA HIS A 7 2.04 6.29 -7.35
C HIS A 7 2.56 7.71 -7.03
N GLN A 8 1.83 8.52 -6.25
CA GLN A 8 2.24 9.88 -5.93
C GLN A 8 3.13 9.96 -4.70
N ALA A 9 2.93 9.05 -3.74
CA ALA A 9 3.55 9.10 -2.41
C ALA A 9 5.08 9.11 -2.42
N LYS A 10 5.72 8.36 -3.34
CA LYS A 10 7.18 8.30 -3.42
C LYS A 10 7.78 9.36 -4.33
N PHE A 11 7.16 9.61 -5.48
CA PHE A 11 7.76 10.41 -6.56
C PHE A 11 7.47 11.91 -6.47
N PHE A 12 6.43 12.30 -5.73
CA PHE A 12 6.02 13.71 -5.58
C PHE A 12 6.24 14.20 -4.14
N SER A 13 7.39 13.86 -3.55
CA SER A 13 7.67 14.20 -2.15
C SER A 13 7.60 15.70 -1.84
N ARG A 14 8.01 16.52 -2.81
CA ARG A 14 7.92 17.99 -2.75
C ARG A 14 6.48 18.51 -2.75
N GLU A 15 5.54 17.73 -3.28
CA GLU A 15 4.12 18.11 -3.36
C GLU A 15 3.33 17.73 -2.10
N HIS A 16 3.90 16.98 -1.15
CA HIS A 16 3.21 16.62 0.10
C HIS A 16 2.79 17.85 0.91
N PHE A 17 3.62 18.90 0.91
CA PHE A 17 3.31 20.19 1.52
C PHE A 17 2.89 21.25 0.49
N GLY A 18 2.63 20.81 -0.75
CA GLY A 18 2.10 21.61 -1.84
C GLY A 18 0.75 21.05 -2.27
N LYS A 19 0.63 20.62 -3.53
CA LYS A 19 -0.63 20.19 -4.15
C LYS A 19 -1.34 19.04 -3.42
N LEU A 20 -0.61 18.21 -2.69
CA LEU A 20 -1.17 17.05 -1.99
C LEU A 20 -1.53 17.35 -0.53
N TYR A 21 -1.18 18.52 0.01
CA TYR A 21 -1.34 18.83 1.43
C TYR A 21 -2.76 18.57 1.93
N ASN A 22 -3.77 19.18 1.29
CA ASN A 22 -5.17 19.02 1.67
C ASN A 22 -5.73 17.60 1.40
N SER A 23 -5.07 16.80 0.55
CA SER A 23 -5.43 15.38 0.38
C SER A 23 -4.84 14.50 1.49
N ILE A 24 -3.74 14.91 2.11
CA ILE A 24 -3.04 14.16 3.14
C ILE A 24 -3.60 14.56 4.51
N PHE A 25 -3.46 15.85 4.85
CA PHE A 25 -3.78 16.44 6.14
C PHE A 25 -5.22 16.97 6.16
N THR A 26 -6.17 16.05 6.12
CA THR A 26 -7.61 16.36 6.24
C THR A 26 -8.00 16.47 7.71
N GLU A 27 -9.13 17.13 8.01
CA GLU A 27 -9.72 17.14 9.36
C GLU A 27 -10.01 15.74 9.93
N GLN A 28 -10.26 14.76 9.06
CA GLN A 28 -10.51 13.36 9.43
C GLN A 28 -9.25 12.58 9.79
N LEU A 29 -8.05 13.12 9.48
CA LEU A 29 -6.80 12.42 9.72
C LEU A 29 -6.44 12.52 11.21
N ASN A 30 -6.35 11.38 11.88
CA ASN A 30 -5.95 11.31 13.28
C ASN A 30 -4.62 10.56 13.51
N GLY A 31 -4.08 10.68 14.72
CA GLY A 31 -2.81 10.06 15.09
C GLY A 31 -2.80 8.54 14.95
N ALA A 32 -3.90 7.85 15.30
CA ALA A 32 -4.00 6.40 15.16
C ALA A 32 -3.85 5.98 13.69
N GLN A 33 -4.58 6.62 12.78
CA GLN A 33 -4.49 6.35 11.34
C GLN A 33 -3.08 6.60 10.78
N VAL A 34 -2.37 7.63 11.28
CA VAL A 34 -0.99 7.92 10.85
C VAL A 34 -0.05 6.80 11.31
N VAL A 35 -0.11 6.41 12.58
CA VAL A 35 0.76 5.36 13.13
C VAL A 35 0.51 4.01 12.45
N ILE A 36 -0.76 3.64 12.26
CA ILE A 36 -1.14 2.41 11.55
C ILE A 36 -0.64 2.44 10.09
N ALA A 37 -0.78 3.58 9.38
CA ALA A 37 -0.23 3.70 8.03
C ALA A 37 1.29 3.51 7.98
N VAL A 38 2.00 4.05 8.98
CA VAL A 38 3.46 3.88 9.08
C VAL A 38 3.83 2.42 9.32
N GLN A 39 3.11 1.70 10.19
CA GLN A 39 3.36 0.27 10.45
C GLN A 39 3.20 -0.57 9.19
N LEU A 40 2.07 -0.42 8.48
CA LEU A 40 1.82 -1.11 7.22
C LEU A 40 2.86 -0.78 6.14
N TYR A 41 3.20 0.52 6.01
CA TYR A 41 4.24 0.94 5.06
C TYR A 41 5.60 0.36 5.41
N ARG A 42 5.97 0.26 6.69
CA ARG A 42 7.23 -0.33 7.14
C ARG A 42 7.33 -1.82 6.77
N ILE A 43 6.25 -2.59 6.90
CA ILE A 43 6.23 -4.00 6.47
C ILE A 43 6.57 -4.09 4.97
N ALA A 44 5.83 -3.37 4.13
CA ALA A 44 6.03 -3.37 2.69
C ALA A 44 7.42 -2.83 2.28
N GLU A 45 7.90 -1.78 2.93
CA GLU A 45 9.19 -1.15 2.64
C GLU A 45 10.38 -1.99 3.12
N ASN A 46 10.24 -2.71 4.23
CA ASN A 46 11.24 -3.66 4.69
C ASN A 46 11.40 -4.81 3.70
N ARG A 47 10.29 -5.40 3.23
CA ARG A 47 10.36 -6.45 2.21
C ARG A 47 10.87 -5.94 0.87
N ARG A 48 10.55 -4.70 0.48
CA ARG A 48 11.17 -4.06 -0.70
C ARG A 48 12.69 -3.98 -0.60
N LYS A 49 13.22 -3.62 0.58
CA LYS A 49 14.67 -3.48 0.83
C LYS A 49 15.37 -4.84 0.95
N ARG A 50 14.67 -5.85 1.44
CA ARG A 50 15.16 -7.22 1.62
C ARG A 50 14.09 -8.20 1.11
N PRO A 51 13.95 -8.36 -0.22
CA PRO A 51 12.98 -9.30 -0.77
C PRO A 51 13.39 -10.73 -0.44
N GLU A 52 12.42 -11.59 -0.19
CA GLU A 52 12.66 -13.03 -0.07
C GLU A 52 12.99 -13.63 -1.45
N PRO A 53 13.69 -14.77 -1.53
CA PRO A 53 14.02 -15.42 -2.80
C PRO A 53 12.78 -15.78 -3.65
N THR A 54 11.63 -15.97 -3.01
CA THR A 54 10.35 -16.30 -3.64
C THR A 54 9.52 -15.08 -4.03
N ASP A 55 9.93 -13.87 -3.62
CA ASP A 55 9.18 -12.66 -3.92
C ASP A 55 9.30 -12.28 -5.41
N PRO A 56 8.20 -11.88 -6.07
CA PRO A 56 8.25 -11.40 -7.44
C PRO A 56 9.11 -10.14 -7.61
N ASP A 57 9.73 -9.97 -8.77
CA ASP A 57 10.59 -8.81 -9.07
C ASP A 57 9.93 -7.45 -8.84
N PHE A 58 8.61 -7.36 -9.04
CA PHE A 58 7.86 -6.12 -8.86
C PHE A 58 7.86 -5.63 -7.40
N VAL A 59 8.11 -6.49 -6.41
CA VAL A 59 8.13 -6.13 -4.98
C VAL A 59 9.10 -4.98 -4.73
N ARG A 60 10.20 -4.91 -5.48
CA ARG A 60 11.22 -3.84 -5.40
C ARG A 60 10.68 -2.45 -5.75
N TYR A 61 9.54 -2.37 -6.44
CA TYR A 61 8.92 -1.13 -6.92
C TYR A 61 7.56 -0.85 -6.25
N ALA A 62 6.96 -1.85 -5.60
CA ALA A 62 5.55 -1.85 -5.25
C ALA A 62 5.23 -1.44 -3.79
N SER A 63 6.20 -1.03 -2.96
CA SER A 63 5.97 -0.85 -1.51
C SER A 63 4.79 0.06 -1.16
N CYS A 64 4.61 1.18 -1.86
CA CYS A 64 3.45 2.07 -1.64
C CYS A 64 2.11 1.44 -2.06
N PHE A 65 2.11 0.61 -3.11
CA PHE A 65 0.92 -0.09 -3.59
C PHE A 65 0.54 -1.26 -2.66
N ILE A 66 1.55 -2.04 -2.24
CA ILE A 66 1.36 -3.11 -1.25
C ILE A 66 0.81 -2.53 0.04
N ALA A 67 1.44 -1.48 0.58
CA ALA A 67 0.96 -0.85 1.80
C ALA A 67 -0.47 -0.27 1.68
N MET A 68 -0.88 0.17 0.49
CA MET A 68 -2.26 0.58 0.23
C MET A 68 -3.22 -0.61 0.30
N GLN A 69 -2.90 -1.73 -0.37
CA GLN A 69 -3.73 -2.94 -0.33
C GLN A 69 -3.78 -3.56 1.07
N MET A 70 -2.67 -3.59 1.80
CA MET A 70 -2.63 -4.06 3.19
C MET A 70 -3.58 -3.26 4.08
N GLY A 71 -3.59 -1.93 3.91
CA GLY A 71 -4.52 -1.07 4.65
C GLY A 71 -5.97 -1.35 4.34
N ARG A 72 -6.30 -1.77 3.12
CA ARG A 72 -7.67 -2.16 2.75
C ARG A 72 -8.06 -3.48 3.39
N LYS A 73 -7.21 -4.50 3.30
CA LYS A 73 -7.44 -5.81 3.93
C LYS A 73 -7.62 -5.69 5.45
N LEU A 74 -6.79 -4.87 6.11
CA LEU A 74 -6.96 -4.57 7.54
C LEU A 74 -8.34 -3.98 7.86
N LEU A 75 -8.81 -3.02 7.05
CA LEU A 75 -10.12 -2.40 7.24
C LEU A 75 -11.26 -3.40 6.99
N ASP A 76 -11.10 -4.29 6.00
CA ASP A 76 -12.05 -5.35 5.69
C ASP A 76 -12.12 -6.38 6.84
N ASP A 77 -10.98 -6.81 7.38
CA ASP A 77 -10.89 -7.72 8.54
C ASP A 77 -11.57 -7.12 9.79
N MET A 78 -11.44 -5.82 9.97
CA MET A 78 -12.12 -5.09 11.04
C MET A 78 -13.60 -4.79 10.73
N SER A 79 -14.03 -4.97 9.49
CA SER A 79 -15.35 -4.54 8.99
C SER A 79 -15.65 -3.06 9.25
N VAL A 80 -14.64 -2.20 9.08
CA VAL A 80 -14.76 -0.74 9.31
C VAL A 80 -14.24 0.08 8.15
N ARG A 81 -14.63 1.35 8.11
CA ARG A 81 -14.01 2.35 7.22
C ARG A 81 -12.87 3.06 7.93
N MET A 82 -11.99 3.71 7.16
CA MET A 82 -10.81 4.41 7.68
C MET A 82 -11.15 5.44 8.77
N GLU A 83 -12.30 6.11 8.67
CA GLU A 83 -12.75 7.12 9.64
C GLU A 83 -13.02 6.53 11.03
N ALA A 84 -13.34 5.23 11.09
CA ALA A 84 -13.58 4.52 12.35
C ALA A 84 -12.27 4.03 13.01
N VAL A 85 -11.12 4.11 12.33
CA VAL A 85 -9.81 3.85 12.95
C VAL A 85 -9.45 5.04 13.83
N THR A 86 -9.51 4.86 15.14
CA THR A 86 -9.29 5.90 16.14
C THR A 86 -8.47 5.36 17.30
N HIS A 87 -8.24 6.18 18.33
CA HIS A 87 -7.56 5.75 19.55
C HIS A 87 -8.30 4.61 20.28
N GLN A 88 -9.62 4.47 20.10
CA GLN A 88 -10.44 3.48 20.82
C GLN A 88 -10.17 2.04 20.35
N ASN A 89 -9.94 1.82 19.06
CA ASN A 89 -9.64 0.51 18.48
C ASN A 89 -8.16 0.36 18.07
N PHE A 90 -7.31 1.31 18.46
CA PHE A 90 -5.90 1.33 18.07
C PHE A 90 -5.14 0.07 18.48
N GLN A 91 -5.29 -0.35 19.74
CA GLN A 91 -4.58 -1.54 20.25
C GLN A 91 -4.99 -2.81 19.51
N LEU A 92 -6.30 -3.00 19.28
CA LEU A 92 -6.81 -4.12 18.48
C LEU A 92 -6.26 -4.08 17.04
N THR A 93 -6.25 -2.89 16.44
CA THR A 93 -5.72 -2.69 15.08
C THR A 93 -4.24 -3.07 14.99
N GLN A 94 -3.43 -2.69 15.99
CA GLN A 94 -2.03 -3.08 16.05
C GLN A 94 -1.85 -4.60 16.18
N GLN A 95 -2.62 -5.24 17.06
CA GLN A 95 -2.57 -6.69 17.24
C GLN A 95 -2.88 -7.44 15.93
N LEU A 96 -3.87 -6.96 15.16
CA LEU A 96 -4.16 -7.52 13.83
C LEU A 96 -2.99 -7.38 12.86
N ILE A 97 -2.26 -6.26 12.89
CA ILE A 97 -1.07 -6.07 12.03
C ILE A 97 0.07 -6.99 12.47
N GLU A 98 0.26 -7.18 13.77
CA GLU A 98 1.29 -8.07 14.31
C GLU A 98 1.02 -9.53 13.96
N GLN A 99 -0.25 -9.95 14.02
CA GLN A 99 -0.66 -11.33 13.76
C GLN A 99 -0.74 -11.64 12.25
N ASN A 100 -1.33 -10.73 11.47
CA ASN A 100 -1.69 -10.99 10.06
C ASN A 100 -0.82 -10.18 9.08
N GLY A 101 0.21 -9.47 9.53
CA GLY A 101 0.99 -8.55 8.70
C GLY A 101 1.65 -9.21 7.49
N GLU A 102 2.13 -10.45 7.65
CA GLU A 102 2.69 -11.24 6.56
C GLU A 102 1.61 -11.68 5.55
N ASP A 103 0.45 -12.13 6.04
CA ASP A 103 -0.68 -12.50 5.17
C ASP A 103 -1.22 -11.29 4.40
N TYR A 104 -1.34 -10.14 5.06
CA TYR A 104 -1.69 -8.89 4.40
C TYR A 104 -0.69 -8.54 3.30
N PHE A 105 0.62 -8.71 3.54
CA PHE A 105 1.63 -8.48 2.53
C PHE A 105 1.48 -9.44 1.35
N ASN A 106 1.42 -10.75 1.63
CA ASN A 106 1.37 -11.79 0.60
C ASN A 106 0.12 -11.65 -0.28
N ASN A 107 -1.04 -11.46 0.35
CA ASN A 107 -2.29 -11.23 -0.37
C ASN A 107 -2.25 -9.92 -1.18
N SER A 108 -1.62 -8.86 -0.65
CA SER A 108 -1.46 -7.60 -1.38
C SER A 108 -0.51 -7.73 -2.58
N ALA A 109 0.54 -8.54 -2.45
CA ALA A 109 1.43 -8.85 -3.56
C ALA A 109 0.70 -9.65 -4.64
N GLN A 110 -0.16 -10.61 -4.26
CA GLN A 110 -1.00 -11.34 -5.20
C GLN A 110 -1.98 -10.42 -5.94
N ASP A 111 -2.62 -9.47 -5.26
CA ASP A 111 -3.50 -8.47 -5.92
C ASP A 111 -2.74 -7.69 -7.00
N ILE A 112 -1.50 -7.28 -6.72
CA ILE A 112 -0.63 -6.57 -7.67
C ILE A 112 -0.21 -7.47 -8.81
N GLN A 113 0.13 -8.74 -8.53
CA GLN A 113 0.47 -9.71 -9.56
C GLN A 113 -0.71 -9.92 -10.52
N GLN A 114 -1.92 -10.03 -9.99
CA GLN A 114 -3.13 -10.15 -10.82
C GLN A 114 -3.36 -8.87 -11.64
N ALA A 115 -3.24 -7.69 -11.04
CA ALA A 115 -3.38 -6.43 -11.76
C ALA A 115 -2.34 -6.26 -12.89
N LEU A 116 -1.11 -6.74 -12.69
CA LEU A 116 -0.07 -6.77 -13.73
C LEU A 116 -0.41 -7.75 -14.85
N ARG A 117 -0.94 -8.95 -14.52
CA ARG A 117 -1.42 -9.93 -15.51
C ARG A 117 -2.60 -9.38 -16.32
N ASP A 118 -3.51 -8.64 -15.69
CA ASP A 118 -4.64 -8.02 -16.39
C ASP A 118 -4.19 -6.89 -17.33
N LEU A 119 -3.05 -6.26 -17.04
CA LEU A 119 -2.50 -5.18 -17.85
C LEU A 119 -1.64 -5.67 -19.03
N TYR A 120 -0.82 -6.70 -18.81
CA TYR A 120 0.19 -7.18 -19.76
C TYR A 120 -0.06 -8.60 -20.28
N GLY A 121 -1.08 -9.30 -19.79
CA GLY A 121 -1.34 -10.70 -20.10
C GLY A 121 -0.29 -11.63 -19.50
N LYS A 122 0.12 -12.65 -20.27
CA LYS A 122 1.14 -13.64 -19.90
C LYS A 122 2.56 -13.26 -20.33
N GLN A 123 2.77 -12.03 -20.79
CA GLN A 123 4.08 -11.59 -21.27
C GLN A 123 5.05 -11.39 -20.10
N GLU A 124 6.33 -11.70 -20.33
CA GLU A 124 7.38 -11.30 -19.39
C GLU A 124 7.49 -9.79 -19.36
N ILE A 125 7.46 -9.21 -18.16
CA ILE A 125 7.52 -7.77 -17.95
C ILE A 125 8.95 -7.42 -17.56
N SER A 126 9.61 -6.59 -18.36
CA SER A 126 10.94 -6.10 -18.02
C SER A 126 10.93 -5.21 -16.78
N LEU A 127 12.08 -5.13 -16.07
CA LEU A 127 12.25 -4.24 -14.92
C LEU A 127 11.96 -2.76 -15.25
N GLN A 128 12.25 -2.33 -16.48
CA GLN A 128 11.98 -0.98 -16.97
C GLN A 128 10.46 -0.73 -17.10
N GLN A 129 9.72 -1.70 -17.65
CA GLN A 129 8.27 -1.64 -17.73
C GLN A 129 7.63 -1.64 -16.34
N LEU A 130 8.10 -2.48 -15.41
CA LEU A 130 7.64 -2.47 -14.02
C LEU A 130 7.83 -1.09 -13.39
N SER A 131 9.04 -0.53 -13.48
CA SER A 131 9.35 0.81 -12.97
C SER A 131 8.40 1.89 -13.52
N ALA A 132 8.16 1.89 -14.84
CA ALA A 132 7.24 2.83 -15.49
C ALA A 132 5.79 2.64 -15.02
N THR A 133 5.34 1.40 -14.91
CA THR A 133 3.97 1.03 -14.51
C THR A 133 3.63 1.58 -13.13
N PHE A 134 4.48 1.34 -12.13
CA PHE A 134 4.24 1.82 -10.76
C PHE A 134 4.32 3.35 -10.66
N ARG A 135 5.18 3.99 -11.46
CA ARG A 135 5.32 5.45 -11.47
C ARG A 135 4.11 6.16 -12.08
N ARG A 136 3.56 5.64 -13.19
CA ARG A 136 2.38 6.23 -13.85
C ARG A 136 1.08 5.97 -13.10
N GLY A 137 1.04 4.93 -12.27
CA GLY A 137 -0.17 4.57 -11.53
C GLY A 137 -1.14 3.71 -12.34
N ASP A 138 -0.65 3.04 -13.39
CA ASP A 138 -1.47 2.26 -14.33
C ASP A 138 -2.31 1.16 -13.65
N LEU A 139 -1.86 0.66 -12.49
CA LEU A 139 -2.53 -0.40 -11.72
C LEU A 139 -3.67 0.10 -10.82
N ILE A 140 -3.82 1.40 -10.61
CA ILE A 140 -4.74 1.92 -9.58
C ILE A 140 -6.21 1.60 -9.88
N SER A 141 -6.60 1.65 -11.14
CA SER A 141 -7.97 1.33 -11.57
C SER A 141 -8.30 -0.17 -11.44
N ARG A 142 -7.27 -1.03 -11.37
CA ARG A 142 -7.39 -2.49 -11.27
C ARG A 142 -7.35 -2.99 -9.82
N LEU A 143 -6.72 -2.22 -8.95
CA LEU A 143 -6.69 -2.48 -7.51
C LEU A 143 -7.94 -1.86 -6.87
N GLN A 144 -9.07 -2.53 -7.11
CA GLN A 144 -10.38 -2.13 -6.56
C GLN A 144 -10.67 -2.71 -5.22
#